data_AF-A0A382EN33-F1
#
_entry.id   AF-A0A382EN33-F1
#
_cell.length_a   1.000
_cell.length_b   1.000
_cell.length_c   1.000
_cell.angle_alpha   90.00
_cell.angle_beta   90.00
_cell.angle_gamma   90.00
#
_symmetry.space_group_name_H-M   'P 1'
#
loop_
_entity.id
_entity.type
_entity.pdbx_description
1 polymer ?
#
loop_
_entity_poly.entity_id
_entity_poly.type
_entity_poly.pdbx_seq_one_letter_code
_entity_poly.pdbx_strand_id
1 'polypeptide(L)'
;ALVGYTNSGKSTLLKALSGADVYIADQLFATLDTTIRSVDIDSSHSFLLSDTIGFIRKLPHHLVASFHSTLSETTEADLLAIILDASSPSVLEHYQIIRNVLIEIKADKVPYLVIFNKLDKMDQDIQMGYLKNKLPEGLYISAQNYLGLDALLHKIKMAMEECYTTAELFVPYEQGKNISSVQEGVEVIRKMHNEKGMLFKIRGNRSRIEQLQKMVNGEIK
;
A
#
# COMPACT_ATOMS: atom_id res chain seq x y z
N ALA A 1 -0.73 -4.85 -0.20
CA ALA A 1 0.16 -5.98 -0.53
C ALA A 1 0.80 -5.80 -1.91
N LEU A 2 2.08 -6.16 -2.07
CA LEU A 2 2.77 -6.18 -3.38
C LEU A 2 2.43 -7.48 -4.12
N VAL A 3 2.04 -7.39 -5.38
CA VAL A 3 1.62 -8.53 -6.23
C VAL A 3 2.38 -8.44 -7.55
N GLY A 4 2.94 -9.52 -8.05
CA GLY A 4 3.65 -9.48 -9.33
C GLY A 4 4.63 -10.63 -9.53
N TYR A 5 5.11 -10.77 -10.76
CA TYR A 5 6.03 -11.85 -11.12
C TYR A 5 7.33 -11.84 -10.33
N THR A 6 8.00 -12.99 -10.27
CA THR A 6 9.41 -13.03 -9.87
C THR A 6 10.22 -12.05 -10.72
N ASN A 7 11.18 -11.37 -10.09
CA ASN A 7 11.99 -10.32 -10.73
C ASN A 7 11.20 -9.10 -11.27
N SER A 8 9.92 -8.87 -10.91
CA SER A 8 9.26 -7.58 -11.23
C SER A 8 9.78 -6.41 -10.38
N GLY A 9 10.56 -6.71 -9.33
CA GLY A 9 11.17 -5.74 -8.42
C GLY A 9 10.32 -5.39 -7.21
N LYS A 10 9.43 -6.29 -6.75
CA LYS A 10 8.67 -6.13 -5.50
C LYS A 10 9.57 -5.90 -4.28
N SER A 11 10.57 -6.76 -4.07
CA SER A 11 11.51 -6.63 -2.93
C SER A 11 12.37 -5.37 -3.03
N THR A 12 12.76 -4.97 -4.25
CA THR A 12 13.43 -3.69 -4.50
C THR A 12 12.54 -2.52 -4.10
N LEU A 13 11.25 -2.55 -4.44
CA LEU A 13 10.29 -1.52 -4.05
C LEU A 13 10.02 -1.52 -2.53
N LEU A 14 9.88 -2.70 -1.92
CA LEU A 14 9.78 -2.83 -0.45
C LEU A 14 10.96 -2.14 0.22
N LYS A 15 12.19 -2.42 -0.23
CA LYS A 15 13.41 -1.79 0.28
C LYS A 15 13.41 -0.28 0.05
N ALA A 16 13.08 0.17 -1.16
CA ALA A 16 13.10 1.58 -1.52
C ALA A 16 12.10 2.41 -0.69
N LEU A 17 10.93 1.83 -0.36
CA LEU A 17 9.90 2.51 0.43
C LEU A 17 10.09 2.39 1.95
N SER A 18 10.64 1.26 2.44
CA SER A 18 10.80 1.03 3.89
C SER A 18 12.19 1.40 4.44
N GLY A 19 13.18 1.63 3.57
CA GLY A 19 14.56 1.95 3.96
C GLY A 19 15.35 0.77 4.55
N ALA A 20 14.80 -0.44 4.62
CA ALA A 20 15.44 -1.60 5.23
C ALA A 20 16.32 -2.40 4.25
N ASP A 21 17.44 -2.94 4.73
CA ASP A 21 18.30 -3.86 3.99
C ASP A 21 17.63 -5.23 3.77
N VAL A 22 16.72 -5.30 2.80
CA VAL A 22 16.25 -6.57 2.25
C VAL A 22 17.36 -7.15 1.37
N TYR A 23 17.73 -8.40 1.59
CA TYR A 23 18.64 -9.14 0.72
C TYR A 23 17.94 -9.37 -0.63
N ILE A 24 18.42 -8.71 -1.69
CA ILE A 24 17.89 -8.86 -3.04
C ILE A 24 18.84 -9.77 -3.81
N ALA A 25 18.40 -10.98 -4.16
CA ALA A 25 19.11 -11.85 -5.08
C ALA A 25 18.40 -11.88 -6.44
N ASP A 26 19.16 -11.76 -7.53
CA ASP A 26 18.67 -11.95 -8.91
C ASP A 26 18.40 -13.45 -9.21
N GLN A 27 17.60 -14.10 -8.37
CA GLN A 27 17.24 -15.51 -8.46
C GLN A 27 15.71 -15.67 -8.43
N LEU A 28 15.21 -16.70 -9.11
CA LEU A 28 13.87 -17.21 -8.87
C LEU A 28 13.78 -17.57 -7.37
N PHE A 29 12.70 -17.18 -6.68
CA PHE A 29 12.50 -17.37 -5.22
C PHE A 29 13.25 -16.41 -4.28
N ALA A 30 13.61 -15.19 -4.72
CA ALA A 30 14.24 -14.18 -3.84
C ALA A 30 13.47 -13.89 -2.53
N THR A 31 12.14 -14.06 -2.52
CA THR A 31 11.30 -14.03 -1.31
C THR A 31 10.46 -15.30 -1.23
N LEU A 32 10.79 -16.18 -0.27
CA LEU A 32 10.02 -17.39 0.07
C LEU A 32 9.12 -17.18 1.29
N ASP A 33 9.49 -16.24 2.17
CA ASP A 33 8.71 -15.82 3.34
C ASP A 33 8.07 -14.45 3.09
N THR A 34 6.84 -14.25 3.56
CA THR A 34 6.22 -12.92 3.57
C THR A 34 7.05 -11.96 4.41
N THR A 35 7.44 -10.82 3.82
CA THR A 35 8.08 -9.73 4.58
C THR A 35 7.13 -8.55 4.72
N ILE A 36 6.75 -8.22 5.95
CA ILE A 36 5.93 -7.04 6.28
C ILE A 36 6.81 -5.93 6.86
N ARG A 37 6.61 -4.69 6.39
CA ARG A 37 7.30 -3.49 6.89
C ARG A 37 6.31 -2.32 7.03
N SER A 38 6.53 -1.47 8.04
CA SER A 38 5.84 -0.19 8.12
C SER A 38 6.50 0.82 7.19
N VAL A 39 5.69 1.62 6.50
CA VAL A 39 6.12 2.74 5.67
C VAL A 39 5.35 3.98 6.11
N ASP A 40 6.07 5.04 6.47
CA ASP A 40 5.49 6.32 6.85
C ASP A 40 5.54 7.26 5.65
N ILE A 41 4.38 7.77 5.22
CA ILE A 41 4.27 8.79 4.18
C ILE A 41 4.39 10.18 4.82
N ASP A 42 3.65 10.40 5.91
CA ASP A 42 3.70 11.60 6.73
C ASP A 42 3.20 11.28 8.17
N SER A 43 3.09 12.29 9.04
CA SER A 43 2.68 12.12 10.44
C SER A 43 1.29 11.50 10.66
N SER A 44 0.43 11.54 9.64
CA SER A 44 -0.94 11.05 9.69
C SER A 44 -1.20 9.85 8.78
N HIS A 45 -0.24 9.50 7.91
CA HIS A 45 -0.37 8.44 6.92
C HIS A 45 0.80 7.47 7.04
N SER A 46 0.53 6.27 7.55
CA SER A 46 1.43 5.14 7.51
C SER A 46 0.68 3.88 7.09
N PHE A 47 1.40 2.91 6.52
CA PHE A 47 0.81 1.66 6.06
C PHE A 47 1.78 0.48 6.23
N LEU A 48 1.22 -0.72 6.28
CA LEU A 48 1.99 -1.96 6.25
C LEU A 48 2.17 -2.43 4.80
N LEU A 49 3.42 -2.57 4.38
CA LEU A 49 3.80 -3.10 3.08
C LEU A 49 4.23 -4.56 3.22
N SER A 50 3.44 -5.47 2.66
CA SER A 50 3.78 -6.89 2.54
C SER A 50 4.38 -7.20 1.17
N ASP A 51 5.59 -7.76 1.12
CA ASP A 51 6.13 -8.43 -0.06
C ASP A 51 5.66 -9.88 -0.08
N THR A 52 4.74 -10.18 -1.00
CA THR A 52 4.16 -11.52 -1.17
C THR A 52 5.04 -12.38 -2.07
N ILE A 53 4.79 -13.69 -2.04
CA ILE A 53 5.45 -14.65 -2.93
C ILE A 53 5.20 -14.24 -4.39
N GLY A 54 6.29 -14.08 -5.15
CA GLY A 54 6.20 -13.68 -6.56
C GLY A 54 5.53 -14.73 -7.44
N PHE A 55 4.64 -14.29 -8.33
CA PHE A 55 4.02 -15.16 -9.34
C PHE A 55 5.10 -15.75 -10.26
N ILE A 56 5.02 -17.04 -10.56
CA ILE A 56 5.93 -17.71 -11.49
C ILE A 56 5.17 -17.94 -12.81
N ARG A 57 5.87 -17.86 -13.95
CA ARG A 57 5.29 -18.19 -15.27
C ARG A 57 4.70 -19.60 -15.21
N LYS A 58 3.40 -19.69 -15.49
CA LYS A 58 2.57 -20.90 -15.31
C LYS A 58 2.69 -21.43 -13.88
N LEU A 59 2.05 -20.78 -12.92
CA LEU A 59 1.64 -21.48 -11.70
C LEU A 59 0.84 -22.70 -12.15
N PRO A 60 1.30 -23.92 -11.91
CA PRO A 60 0.50 -25.09 -12.22
C PRO A 60 -0.84 -24.97 -11.48
N HIS A 61 -1.96 -25.25 -12.14
CA HIS A 61 -3.30 -25.12 -11.53
C HIS A 61 -3.41 -25.82 -10.17
N HIS A 62 -2.66 -26.91 -9.95
CA HIS A 62 -2.62 -27.63 -8.68
C HIS A 62 -1.88 -26.90 -7.55
N LEU A 63 -0.93 -26.01 -7.88
CA LEU A 63 -0.19 -25.22 -6.89
C LEU A 63 -0.95 -23.97 -6.45
N VAL A 64 -1.91 -23.47 -7.24
CA VAL A 64 -2.75 -22.32 -6.82
C VAL A 64 -3.51 -22.65 -5.52
N ALA A 65 -4.01 -23.88 -5.38
CA ALA A 65 -4.64 -24.36 -4.15
C ALA A 65 -3.66 -24.42 -2.96
N SER A 66 -2.41 -24.85 -3.20
CA SER A 66 -1.36 -24.90 -2.16
C SER A 66 -0.83 -23.51 -1.78
N PHE A 67 -0.93 -22.53 -2.68
CA PHE A 67 -0.58 -21.13 -2.41
C PHE A 67 -1.76 -20.30 -1.90
N HIS A 68 -2.99 -20.84 -1.89
CA HIS A 68 -4.17 -20.10 -1.43
C HIS A 68 -4.03 -19.64 0.04
N SER A 69 -3.39 -20.43 0.90
CA SER A 69 -3.11 -20.04 2.28
C SER A 69 -2.00 -19.00 2.41
N THR A 70 -1.05 -18.96 1.47
CA THR A 70 0.04 -17.97 1.43
C THR A 70 -0.31 -16.71 0.62
N LEU A 71 -1.42 -16.73 -0.12
CA LEU A 71 -1.99 -15.59 -0.84
C LEU A 71 -3.18 -14.96 -0.10
N SER A 72 -3.54 -15.44 1.10
CA SER A 72 -4.63 -14.86 1.91
C SER A 72 -4.39 -13.39 2.24
N GLU A 73 -3.12 -12.99 2.41
CA GLU A 73 -2.74 -11.59 2.59
C GLU A 73 -3.15 -10.71 1.40
N THR A 74 -3.26 -11.28 0.20
CA THR A 74 -3.75 -10.56 -0.99
C THR A 74 -5.26 -10.34 -0.90
N THR A 75 -6.01 -11.28 -0.31
CA THR A 75 -7.47 -11.15 -0.13
C THR A 75 -7.85 -10.22 1.03
N GLU A 76 -6.98 -10.10 2.04
CA GLU A 76 -7.21 -9.27 3.23
C GLU A 76 -6.60 -7.87 3.12
N ALA A 77 -5.82 -7.60 2.08
CA ALA A 77 -5.21 -6.28 1.89
C ALA A 77 -6.25 -5.20 1.62
N ASP A 78 -6.02 -3.99 2.17
CA ASP A 78 -6.81 -2.81 1.84
C ASP A 78 -6.53 -2.29 0.42
N LEU A 79 -5.32 -2.55 -0.10
CA LEU A 79 -4.86 -2.11 -1.43
C LEU A 79 -3.83 -3.09 -2.00
N LEU A 80 -3.97 -3.44 -3.28
CA LEU A 80 -2.98 -4.20 -4.03
C LEU A 80 -2.10 -3.27 -4.89
N ALA A 81 -0.80 -3.57 -4.92
CA ALA A 81 0.16 -2.93 -5.79
C ALA A 81 0.67 -3.97 -6.81
N ILE A 82 0.11 -3.94 -8.02
CA ILE A 82 0.48 -4.86 -9.10
C ILE A 82 1.76 -4.35 -9.77
N ILE A 83 2.89 -4.98 -9.46
CA ILE A 83 4.23 -4.62 -9.95
C ILE A 83 4.54 -5.40 -11.23
N LEU A 84 4.73 -4.67 -12.32
CA LEU A 84 5.04 -5.16 -13.65
C LEU A 84 6.43 -4.70 -14.08
N ASP A 85 7.20 -5.58 -14.74
CA ASP A 85 8.47 -5.19 -15.35
C ASP A 85 8.22 -4.46 -16.67
N ALA A 86 8.43 -3.15 -16.69
CA ALA A 86 8.19 -2.29 -17.84
C ALA A 86 9.11 -2.60 -19.03
N SER A 87 10.29 -3.19 -18.79
CA SER A 87 11.24 -3.58 -19.84
C SER A 87 10.89 -4.91 -20.51
N SER A 88 9.96 -5.68 -19.93
CA SER A 88 9.57 -6.99 -20.45
C SER A 88 8.65 -6.85 -21.68
N PRO A 89 8.94 -7.52 -22.81
CA PRO A 89 8.02 -7.55 -23.96
C PRO A 89 6.72 -8.30 -23.64
N SER A 90 6.72 -9.16 -22.62
CA SER A 90 5.56 -9.93 -22.16
C SER A 90 4.77 -9.24 -21.04
N VAL A 91 5.01 -7.95 -20.78
CA VAL A 91 4.44 -7.26 -19.60
C VAL A 91 2.91 -7.30 -19.55
N LEU A 92 2.22 -7.17 -20.69
CA LEU A 92 0.75 -7.26 -20.74
C LEU A 92 0.23 -8.69 -20.51
N GLU A 93 0.96 -9.69 -20.99
CA GLU A 93 0.63 -11.10 -20.73
C GLU A 93 0.76 -11.39 -19.22
N HIS A 94 1.83 -10.89 -18.59
CA HIS A 94 2.02 -11.01 -17.13
C HIS A 94 0.90 -10.33 -16.37
N TYR A 95 0.50 -9.13 -16.79
CA TYR A 95 -0.63 -8.43 -16.19
C TYR A 95 -1.92 -9.26 -16.27
N GLN A 96 -2.25 -9.81 -17.44
CA GLN A 96 -3.45 -10.63 -17.62
C GLN A 96 -3.42 -11.88 -16.75
N ILE A 97 -2.27 -12.55 -16.63
CA ILE A 97 -2.13 -13.73 -15.78
C ILE A 97 -2.33 -13.36 -14.31
N ILE A 98 -1.70 -12.27 -13.83
CA ILE A 98 -1.90 -11.79 -12.46
C ILE A 98 -3.39 -11.53 -12.20
N ARG A 99 -4.07 -10.82 -13.10
CA ARG A 99 -5.50 -10.52 -12.99
C ARG A 99 -6.34 -11.80 -12.90
N ASN A 100 -6.05 -12.80 -13.73
CA ASN A 100 -6.77 -14.09 -13.71
C ASN A 100 -6.58 -14.81 -12.37
N VAL A 101 -5.36 -14.83 -11.82
CA VAL A 101 -5.13 -15.49 -10.52
C VAL A 101 -5.80 -14.72 -9.38
N LEU A 102 -5.79 -13.38 -9.41
CA LEU A 102 -6.51 -12.57 -8.43
C LEU A 102 -8.01 -12.90 -8.40
N ILE A 103 -8.63 -13.17 -9.56
CA ILE A 103 -10.02 -13.63 -9.65
C ILE A 103 -10.17 -15.03 -9.04
N GLU A 104 -9.26 -15.95 -9.35
CA GLU A 104 -9.29 -17.34 -8.85
C GLU A 104 -9.23 -17.40 -7.31
N ILE A 105 -8.42 -16.54 -6.69
CA ILE A 105 -8.30 -16.43 -5.22
C ILE A 105 -9.32 -15.45 -4.60
N LYS A 106 -10.25 -14.89 -5.39
CA LYS A 106 -11.26 -13.90 -4.95
C LYS A 106 -10.70 -12.59 -4.37
N ALA A 107 -9.50 -12.21 -4.78
CA ALA A 107 -8.87 -10.93 -4.45
C ALA A 107 -9.15 -9.83 -5.49
N ASP A 108 -9.93 -10.12 -6.54
CA ASP A 108 -10.25 -9.18 -7.63
C ASP A 108 -11.12 -7.99 -7.20
N LYS A 109 -11.74 -8.08 -6.03
CA LYS A 109 -12.54 -7.00 -5.41
C LYS A 109 -11.70 -5.98 -4.65
N VAL A 110 -10.45 -6.33 -4.31
CA VAL A 110 -9.56 -5.42 -3.60
C VAL A 110 -9.12 -4.33 -4.58
N PRO A 111 -9.19 -3.03 -4.21
CA PRO A 111 -8.70 -1.97 -5.07
C PRO A 111 -7.20 -2.17 -5.35
N TYR A 112 -6.75 -1.77 -6.53
CA TYR A 112 -5.37 -1.99 -6.95
C TYR A 112 -4.79 -0.83 -7.75
N LEU A 113 -3.47 -0.67 -7.64
CA LEU A 113 -2.66 0.20 -8.49
C LEU A 113 -1.82 -0.66 -9.43
N VAL A 114 -1.73 -0.25 -10.70
CA VAL A 114 -0.81 -0.85 -11.68
C VAL A 114 0.48 -0.05 -11.71
N ILE A 115 1.60 -0.72 -11.47
CA ILE A 115 2.92 -0.08 -11.32
C ILE A 115 3.90 -0.76 -12.30
N PHE A 116 4.31 -0.01 -13.32
CA PHE A 116 5.38 -0.35 -14.25
C PHE A 116 6.73 0.03 -13.64
N ASN A 117 7.42 -0.96 -13.09
CA ASN A 117 8.75 -0.82 -12.50
C ASN A 117 9.85 -1.05 -13.55
N LYS A 118 11.10 -0.72 -13.19
CA LYS A 118 12.29 -0.78 -14.06
C LYS A 118 12.22 0.18 -15.25
N LEU A 119 11.67 1.37 -15.03
CA LEU A 119 11.64 2.45 -16.02
C LEU A 119 13.03 2.78 -16.59
N ASP A 120 14.08 2.57 -15.79
CA ASP A 120 15.48 2.72 -16.19
C ASP A 120 15.97 1.73 -17.26
N LYS A 121 15.27 0.61 -17.45
CA LYS A 121 15.60 -0.41 -18.46
C LYS A 121 14.64 -0.42 -19.64
N MET A 122 13.67 0.49 -19.66
CA MET A 122 12.65 0.54 -20.70
C MET A 122 13.15 1.36 -21.90
N ASP A 123 12.92 0.86 -23.11
CA ASP A 123 13.09 1.65 -24.33
C ASP A 123 11.96 2.69 -24.41
N GLN A 124 12.33 3.96 -24.28
CA GLN A 124 11.44 4.99 -23.73
C GLN A 124 10.30 5.41 -24.67
N ASP A 125 10.46 5.30 -26.00
CA ASP A 125 9.52 5.96 -26.91
C ASP A 125 8.38 5.04 -27.38
N ILE A 126 8.69 3.84 -27.88
CA ILE A 126 7.68 2.96 -28.49
C ILE A 126 6.92 2.19 -27.41
N GLN A 127 7.64 1.60 -26.45
CA GLN A 127 7.04 0.76 -25.42
C GLN A 127 6.20 1.58 -24.44
N MET A 128 6.65 2.78 -24.06
CA MET A 128 5.88 3.66 -23.18
C MET A 128 4.55 4.09 -23.82
N GLY A 129 4.58 4.52 -25.08
CA GLY A 129 3.37 4.93 -25.80
C GLY A 129 2.36 3.78 -25.91
N TYR A 130 2.85 2.57 -26.21
CA TYR A 130 2.03 1.37 -26.25
C TYR A 130 1.39 1.04 -24.89
N LEU A 131 2.16 1.07 -23.80
CA LEU A 131 1.65 0.77 -22.45
C LEU A 131 0.68 1.85 -21.95
N LYS A 132 0.95 3.13 -22.18
CA LYS A 132 0.04 4.23 -21.83
C LYS A 132 -1.30 4.12 -22.58
N ASN A 133 -1.30 3.65 -23.82
CA ASN A 133 -2.53 3.42 -24.57
C ASN A 133 -3.34 2.22 -24.05
N LYS A 134 -2.67 1.19 -23.50
CA LYS A 134 -3.32 -0.04 -23.03
C LYS A 134 -3.74 0.01 -21.56
N LEU A 135 -2.96 0.68 -20.72
CA LEU A 135 -3.14 0.81 -19.28
C LEU A 135 -2.83 2.27 -18.87
N PRO A 136 -3.73 3.21 -19.17
CA PRO A 136 -3.51 4.65 -18.98
C PRO A 136 -3.35 5.05 -17.50
N GLU A 137 -3.90 4.27 -16.58
CA GLU A 137 -3.81 4.46 -15.13
C GLU A 137 -2.48 3.98 -14.52
N GLY A 138 -1.60 3.37 -15.33
CA GLY A 138 -0.33 2.82 -14.88
C GLY A 138 0.64 3.87 -14.37
N LEU A 139 1.23 3.62 -13.20
CA LEU A 139 2.31 4.41 -12.62
C LEU A 139 3.65 3.87 -13.09
N TYR A 140 4.56 4.75 -13.48
CA TYR A 140 5.89 4.37 -13.98
C TYR A 140 6.94 4.74 -12.96
N ILE A 141 7.74 3.75 -12.53
CA ILE A 141 8.76 3.94 -11.49
C ILE A 141 10.06 3.22 -11.87
N SER A 142 11.16 3.66 -11.25
CA SER A 142 12.33 2.82 -11.06
C SER A 142 12.58 2.72 -9.56
N ALA A 143 12.20 1.58 -8.97
CA ALA A 143 12.45 1.31 -7.56
C ALA A 143 13.95 1.31 -7.25
N GLN A 144 14.79 0.86 -8.19
CA GLN A 144 16.24 0.83 -8.03
C GLN A 144 16.85 2.24 -7.98
N ASN A 145 16.33 3.15 -8.80
CA ASN A 145 16.85 4.53 -8.91
C ASN A 145 16.00 5.56 -8.16
N TYR A 146 15.05 5.11 -7.33
CA TYR A 146 14.12 5.97 -6.58
C TYR A 146 13.33 6.96 -7.45
N LEU A 147 13.04 6.60 -8.71
CA LEU A 147 12.30 7.46 -9.63
C LEU A 147 10.80 7.16 -9.58
N GLY A 148 9.98 8.20 -9.50
CA GLY A 148 8.51 8.11 -9.54
C GLY A 148 7.86 7.59 -8.25
N LEU A 149 8.64 7.40 -7.18
CA LEU A 149 8.14 6.90 -5.89
C LEU A 149 7.22 7.91 -5.19
N ASP A 150 7.48 9.21 -5.34
CA ASP A 150 6.68 10.29 -4.77
C ASP A 150 5.26 10.29 -5.36
N ALA A 151 5.14 10.08 -6.68
CA ALA A 151 3.85 9.94 -7.35
C ALA A 151 3.10 8.67 -6.89
N LEU A 152 3.83 7.57 -6.68
CA LEU A 152 3.27 6.34 -6.12
C LEU A 152 2.76 6.55 -4.69
N LEU A 153 3.57 7.13 -3.80
CA LEU A 153 3.19 7.42 -2.42
C LEU A 153 1.99 8.37 -2.35
N HIS A 154 1.95 9.39 -3.21
CA HIS A 154 0.80 10.27 -3.34
C HIS A 154 -0.47 9.51 -3.73
N LYS A 155 -0.40 8.58 -4.70
CA LYS A 155 -1.55 7.75 -5.09
C LYS A 155 -2.01 6.80 -3.98
N ILE A 156 -1.08 6.21 -3.25
CA ILE A 156 -1.40 5.38 -2.07
C ILE A 156 -2.09 6.24 -1.01
N LYS A 157 -1.55 7.42 -0.71
CA LYS A 157 -2.17 8.37 0.23
C LYS A 157 -3.60 8.74 -0.17
N MET A 158 -3.83 9.07 -1.45
CA MET A 158 -5.19 9.34 -1.94
C MET A 158 -6.14 8.16 -1.70
N ALA A 159 -5.70 6.93 -1.95
CA ALA A 159 -6.51 5.73 -1.69
C ALA A 159 -6.78 5.54 -0.19
N MET A 160 -5.81 5.82 0.68
CA MET A 160 -6.02 5.80 2.13
C MET A 160 -7.09 6.80 2.56
N GLU A 161 -7.05 8.02 2.00
CA GLU A 161 -7.94 9.12 2.34
C GLU A 161 -9.41 8.89 1.92
N GLU A 162 -9.70 7.98 1.00
CA GLU A 162 -11.09 7.64 0.61
C GLU A 162 -11.90 7.10 1.80
N CYS A 163 -11.23 6.48 2.79
CA CYS A 163 -11.83 5.94 4.00
C CYS A 163 -11.75 6.90 5.20
N TYR A 164 -11.31 8.15 5.00
CA TYR A 164 -11.11 9.11 6.10
C TYR A 164 -12.41 9.83 6.43
N THR A 165 -12.65 10.03 7.72
CA THR A 165 -13.78 10.81 8.23
C THR A 165 -13.28 11.95 9.10
N THR A 166 -14.11 12.98 9.26
CA THR A 166 -13.84 14.13 10.14
C THR A 166 -14.69 14.04 11.39
N ALA A 167 -14.09 14.32 12.54
CA ALA A 167 -14.80 14.41 13.82
C ALA A 167 -14.34 15.63 14.63
N GLU A 168 -15.24 16.09 15.50
CA GLU A 168 -14.95 17.08 16.52
C GLU A 168 -14.92 16.40 17.89
N LEU A 169 -13.84 16.61 18.64
CA LEU A 169 -13.61 16.01 19.96
C LEU A 169 -13.31 17.09 20.97
N PHE A 170 -14.04 17.10 22.08
CA PHE A 170 -13.73 17.95 23.23
C PHE A 170 -13.06 17.12 24.32
N VAL A 171 -11.84 17.47 24.70
CA VAL A 171 -11.07 16.81 25.76
C VAL A 171 -10.96 17.74 26.96
N PRO A 172 -11.62 17.42 28.10
CA PRO A 172 -11.48 18.19 29.34
C PRO A 172 -10.04 18.13 29.89
N TYR A 173 -9.59 19.16 30.61
CA TYR A 173 -8.23 19.17 31.19
C TYR A 173 -8.01 18.07 32.23
N GLU A 174 -9.07 17.59 32.86
CA GLU A 174 -9.06 16.45 33.77
C GLU A 174 -8.59 15.16 33.08
N GLN A 175 -8.79 15.08 31.75
CA GLN A 175 -8.31 14.00 30.89
C GLN A 175 -6.98 14.36 30.21
N GLY A 176 -6.07 15.07 30.89
CA GLY A 176 -4.82 15.56 30.31
C GLY A 176 -3.99 14.52 29.54
N LYS A 177 -4.05 13.24 29.95
CA LYS A 177 -3.42 12.11 29.24
C LYS A 177 -3.98 11.89 27.82
N ASN A 178 -5.26 12.15 27.60
CA ASN A 178 -5.93 11.98 26.32
C ASN A 178 -5.61 13.11 25.32
N ILE A 179 -5.13 14.26 25.80
CA ILE A 179 -4.85 15.43 24.96
C ILE A 179 -3.76 15.14 23.92
N SER A 180 -2.68 14.43 24.30
CA SER A 180 -1.65 14.00 23.35
C SER A 180 -2.19 12.91 22.41
N SER A 181 -2.88 11.92 22.96
CA SER A 181 -3.35 10.74 22.23
C SER A 181 -4.37 11.05 21.13
N VAL A 182 -5.21 12.08 21.30
CA VAL A 182 -6.20 12.51 20.29
C VAL A 182 -5.54 13.04 19.00
N GLN A 183 -4.27 13.41 19.05
CA GLN A 183 -3.53 13.92 17.90
C GLN A 183 -2.73 12.82 17.18
N GLU A 184 -2.63 11.61 17.75
CA GLU A 184 -1.83 10.51 17.20
C GLU A 184 -2.59 9.73 16.12
N GLY A 185 -1.97 9.59 14.94
CA GLY A 185 -2.52 8.81 13.82
C GLY A 185 -3.72 9.49 13.14
N VAL A 186 -3.86 10.80 13.28
CA VAL A 186 -4.89 11.61 12.62
C VAL A 186 -4.31 12.95 12.18
N GLU A 187 -4.90 13.54 11.14
CA GLU A 187 -4.67 14.92 10.73
C GLU A 187 -5.43 15.88 11.66
N VAL A 188 -4.74 16.83 12.29
CA VAL A 188 -5.36 17.87 13.11
C VAL A 188 -5.69 19.08 12.24
N ILE A 189 -6.96 19.22 11.83
CA ILE A 189 -7.45 20.34 11.02
C ILE A 189 -7.52 21.62 11.85
N ARG A 190 -7.99 21.52 13.09
CA ARG A 190 -8.14 22.68 13.99
C ARG A 190 -7.97 22.26 15.45
N LYS A 191 -7.37 23.14 16.23
CA LYS A 191 -7.20 23.00 17.69
C LYS A 191 -7.54 24.32 18.36
N MET A 192 -8.41 24.28 19.36
CA MET A 192 -8.80 25.44 20.17
C MET A 192 -8.78 25.08 21.65
N HIS A 193 -8.42 26.04 22.50
CA HIS A 193 -8.50 25.91 23.95
C HIS A 193 -9.65 26.76 24.48
N ASN A 194 -10.27 26.29 25.56
CA ASN A 194 -11.18 27.09 26.37
C ASN A 194 -10.86 26.86 27.86
N GLU A 195 -11.64 27.45 28.76
CA GLU A 195 -11.42 27.34 30.21
C GLU A 195 -11.61 25.90 30.75
N LYS A 196 -12.36 25.05 30.03
CA LYS A 196 -12.75 23.71 30.47
C LYS A 196 -11.95 22.58 29.81
N GLY A 197 -11.23 22.86 28.73
CA GLY A 197 -10.50 21.85 27.96
C GLY A 197 -10.11 22.31 26.56
N MET A 198 -9.92 21.34 25.67
CA MET A 198 -9.49 21.56 24.29
C MET A 198 -10.50 20.98 23.30
N LEU A 199 -10.85 21.74 22.27
CA LEU A 199 -11.64 21.27 21.13
C LEU A 199 -10.72 20.99 19.95
N PHE A 200 -10.82 19.77 19.41
CA PHE A 200 -10.09 19.31 18.25
C PHE A 200 -11.05 19.04 17.10
N LYS A 201 -10.72 19.53 15.90
CA LYS A 201 -11.29 19.03 14.64
C LYS A 201 -10.21 18.18 13.99
N ILE A 202 -10.47 16.87 13.89
CA ILE A 202 -9.52 15.90 13.38
C ILE A 202 -10.10 15.16 12.17
N ARG A 203 -9.23 14.73 11.27
CA ARG A 203 -9.56 13.87 10.14
C ARG A 203 -8.63 12.66 10.13
N GLY A 204 -9.17 11.48 9.87
CA GLY A 204 -8.38 10.26 9.87
C GLY A 204 -9.20 9.05 9.48
N ASN A 205 -8.57 7.88 9.46
CA ASN A 205 -9.26 6.62 9.20
C ASN A 205 -10.47 6.45 10.13
N ARG A 206 -11.61 6.02 9.57
CA ARG A 206 -12.86 5.85 10.32
C ARG A 206 -12.69 5.04 11.62
N SER A 207 -11.99 3.91 11.57
CA SER A 207 -11.78 3.06 12.75
C SER A 207 -11.02 3.78 13.87
N ARG A 208 -10.01 4.58 13.49
CA ARG A 208 -9.22 5.38 14.44
C ARG A 208 -10.06 6.52 15.05
N ILE A 209 -10.86 7.20 14.23
CA ILE A 209 -11.77 8.25 14.72
C ILE A 209 -12.77 7.67 15.72
N GLU A 210 -13.37 6.51 15.44
CA GLU A 210 -14.30 5.83 16.35
C GLU A 210 -13.61 5.41 17.66
N GLN A 211 -12.37 4.93 17.61
CA GLN A 211 -11.57 4.65 18.82
C GLN A 211 -11.33 5.89 19.67
N LEU A 212 -10.93 7.00 19.05
CA LEU A 212 -10.68 8.27 19.75
C LEU A 212 -11.94 8.84 20.39
N GLN A 213 -13.10 8.73 19.71
CA GLN A 213 -14.39 9.12 20.26
C GLN A 213 -14.73 8.32 21.53
N LYS A 214 -14.58 6.99 21.50
CA LYS A 214 -14.81 6.12 22.66
C LYS A 214 -13.87 6.43 23.82
N MET A 215 -12.61 6.72 23.52
CA MET A 215 -11.59 7.07 24.50
C MET A 215 -11.96 8.36 25.25
N VAL A 216 -12.42 9.39 24.53
CA VAL A 216 -12.81 10.69 25.12
C VAL A 216 -14.13 10.59 25.89
N ASN A 217 -15.08 9.80 25.39
CA ASN A 217 -16.40 9.58 26.02
C ASN A 217 -16.35 8.63 27.23
N GLY A 218 -15.21 8.00 27.52
CA GLY A 218 -15.05 7.10 28.68
C GLY A 218 -15.67 5.70 28.48
N GLU A 219 -15.87 5.26 27.23
CA GLU A 219 -16.49 3.96 26.91
C GLU A 219 -15.49 2.81 26.76
N ILE A 220 -14.18 3.07 26.92
CA ILE A 220 -13.16 2.02 26.92
C ILE A 220 -12.95 1.57 28.37
N LYS A 221 -13.62 0.46 28.73
CA LYS A 221 -13.26 -0.38 29.88
C LYS A 221 -12.45 -1.57 29.43
#